data_AF-A0A2T0PSU3-F1
#
_entry.id   AF-A0A2T0PSU3-F1
#
_cell.length_a   1.000
_cell.length_b   1.000
_cell.length_c   1.000
_cell.angle_alpha   90.00
_cell.angle_beta   90.00
_cell.angle_gamma   90.00
#
_symmetry.space_group_name_H-M   'P 1'
#
loop_
_entity.id
_entity.type
_entity.pdbx_description
1 polymer ?
#
loop_
_entity_poly.entity_id
_entity_poly.type
_entity_poly.pdbx_seq_one_letter_code
_entity_poly.pdbx_strand_id
1 'polypeptide(L)'
;MTGTLRILVTGSRTWGTRPSPNGPVPDQRQHDRLVEALRCAAKGAQRPVLVVGDCPTGADAIATRYARRWGWRVEVHTALWGVYGSHAGPRRNAEMVRAGADICLVFLNELNGKPSRGTRNCMRLAREAGIKTKAWEAT
;
A
#
# COMPACT_ATOMS: atom_id res chain seq x y z
N MET A 1 -12.41 -5.68 21.84
CA MET A 1 -11.09 -5.55 21.16
C MET A 1 -10.66 -4.09 21.25
N THR A 2 -9.73 -3.79 22.14
CA THR A 2 -9.21 -2.43 22.44
C THR A 2 -7.82 -2.22 21.83
N GLY A 3 -7.56 -2.84 20.68
CA GLY A 3 -6.28 -2.74 19.96
C GLY A 3 -6.21 -1.48 19.10
N THR A 4 -4.99 -0.97 18.90
CA THR A 4 -4.73 0.09 17.91
C THR A 4 -4.98 -0.43 16.51
N LEU A 5 -5.82 0.26 15.72
CA LEU A 5 -6.10 -0.11 14.34
C LEU A 5 -4.83 -0.07 13.47
N ARG A 6 -4.54 -1.16 12.77
CA ARG A 6 -3.39 -1.33 11.86
C ARG A 6 -3.88 -1.49 10.44
N ILE A 7 -3.49 -0.56 9.56
CA ILE A 7 -3.88 -0.51 8.16
C ILE A 7 -2.65 -0.82 7.31
N LEU A 8 -2.65 -1.96 6.63
CA LEU A 8 -1.64 -2.29 5.64
C LEU A 8 -2.01 -1.66 4.29
N VAL A 9 -1.10 -0.89 3.70
CA VAL A 9 -1.21 -0.43 2.32
C VAL A 9 -0.17 -1.14 1.47
N THR A 10 -0.60 -1.64 0.32
CA THR A 10 0.29 -2.11 -0.74
C THR A 10 -0.26 -1.69 -2.09
N GLY A 11 0.60 -1.22 -2.98
CA GLY A 11 0.14 -0.84 -4.30
C GLY A 11 1.22 -0.65 -5.33
N SER A 12 0.78 -0.41 -6.55
CA SER A 12 1.65 -0.18 -7.70
C SER A 12 2.52 1.07 -7.52
N ARG A 13 3.77 0.98 -7.96
CA ARG A 13 4.73 2.10 -7.94
C ARG A 13 4.31 3.29 -8.81
N THR A 14 3.38 3.04 -9.73
CA THR A 14 2.79 4.01 -10.67
C THR A 14 1.41 4.51 -10.23
N TRP A 15 0.86 4.04 -9.10
CA TRP A 15 -0.41 4.55 -8.60
C TRP A 15 -0.32 6.06 -8.31
N GLY A 16 -1.36 6.81 -8.65
CA GLY A 16 -1.35 8.28 -8.56
C GLY A 16 -0.65 8.96 -9.72
N THR A 17 -0.25 8.21 -10.74
CA THR A 17 0.27 8.76 -12.00
C THR A 17 -0.41 8.10 -13.19
N ARG A 18 -0.47 8.85 -14.29
CA ARG A 18 -0.95 8.36 -15.59
C ARG A 18 0.11 8.58 -16.68
N PRO A 19 0.15 7.74 -17.72
CA PRO A 19 1.00 7.97 -18.88
C PRO A 19 0.69 9.30 -19.57
N SER A 20 1.73 9.93 -20.11
CA SER A 20 1.64 11.14 -20.95
C SER A 20 2.89 11.16 -21.85
N PRO A 21 2.85 11.83 -23.03
CA PRO A 21 3.99 11.87 -23.95
C PRO A 21 5.31 12.34 -23.32
N ASN A 22 5.23 13.25 -22.34
CA ASN A 22 6.40 13.83 -21.67
C ASN A 22 6.76 13.11 -20.35
N GLY A 23 6.33 11.86 -20.19
CA GLY A 23 6.53 11.07 -18.98
C GLY A 23 5.31 11.05 -18.04
N PRO A 24 5.36 10.29 -16.94
CA PRO A 24 4.22 10.15 -16.03
C PRO A 24 3.83 11.48 -15.38
N VAL A 25 2.53 11.81 -15.42
CA VAL A 25 1.97 13.00 -14.77
C VAL A 25 1.05 12.59 -13.62
N PRO A 26 0.83 13.44 -12.60
CA PRO A 26 -0.09 13.14 -11.51
C PRO A 26 -1.51 12.79 -12.00
N ASP A 27 -2.10 11.78 -11.37
CA ASP A 27 -3.50 11.39 -11.54
C ASP A 27 -4.27 11.68 -10.25
N GLN A 28 -4.97 12.80 -10.23
CA GLN A 28 -5.71 13.25 -9.05
C GLN A 28 -6.82 12.28 -8.65
N ARG A 29 -7.46 11.59 -9.59
CA ARG A 29 -8.54 10.64 -9.28
C ARG A 29 -7.99 9.42 -8.52
N GLN A 30 -6.85 8.90 -8.95
CA GLN A 30 -6.17 7.81 -8.24
C GLN A 30 -5.69 8.25 -6.85
N HIS A 31 -5.19 9.49 -6.73
CA HIS A 31 -4.84 10.09 -5.44
C HIS A 31 -6.05 10.14 -4.50
N ASP A 32 -7.17 10.69 -4.95
CA ASP A 32 -8.37 10.89 -4.14
C ASP A 32 -8.95 9.54 -3.67
N ARG A 33 -8.99 8.53 -4.55
CA ARG A 33 -9.44 7.17 -4.19
C ARG A 33 -8.61 6.57 -3.05
N LEU A 34 -7.30 6.72 -3.07
CA LEU A 34 -6.43 6.19 -2.03
C LEU A 34 -6.64 6.93 -0.70
N VAL A 35 -6.72 8.25 -0.76
CA VAL A 35 -6.97 9.10 0.42
C VAL A 35 -8.31 8.77 1.06
N GLU A 36 -9.35 8.58 0.24
CA GLU A 36 -10.68 8.23 0.71
C GLU A 36 -10.70 6.81 1.32
N ALA A 37 -10.02 5.85 0.70
CA ALA A 37 -9.88 4.51 1.24
C ALA A 37 -9.21 4.51 2.63
N LEU A 38 -8.16 5.33 2.82
CA LEU A 38 -7.53 5.50 4.13
C LEU A 38 -8.48 6.09 5.17
N ARG A 39 -9.19 7.18 4.81
CA ARG A 39 -10.18 7.81 5.71
C ARG A 39 -11.29 6.85 6.11
N CYS A 40 -11.84 6.14 5.14
CA CYS A 40 -12.86 5.12 5.36
C CYS A 40 -12.35 4.01 6.30
N ALA A 41 -11.13 3.51 6.08
CA ALA A 41 -10.55 2.45 6.90
C ALA A 41 -10.29 2.91 8.34
N ALA A 42 -9.85 4.16 8.52
CA ALA A 42 -9.52 4.72 9.83
C ALA A 42 -10.70 5.38 10.56
N LYS A 43 -11.93 5.32 10.02
CA LYS A 43 -13.09 5.98 10.61
C LYS A 43 -13.30 5.53 12.06
N GLY A 44 -13.25 6.48 12.99
CA GLY A 44 -13.42 6.22 14.44
C GLY A 44 -12.15 5.77 15.17
N ALA A 45 -11.01 5.58 14.49
CA ALA A 45 -9.74 5.26 15.13
C ALA A 45 -9.02 6.53 15.61
N GLN A 46 -8.64 6.59 16.90
CA GLN A 46 -7.97 7.77 17.44
C GLN A 46 -6.48 7.88 17.08
N ARG A 47 -5.78 6.78 16.78
CA ARG A 47 -4.33 6.76 16.45
C ARG A 47 -3.93 5.55 15.60
N PRO A 48 -4.43 5.40 14.37
CA PRO A 48 -4.11 4.23 13.55
C PRO A 48 -2.62 4.15 13.21
N VAL A 49 -2.16 2.93 12.92
CA VAL A 49 -0.82 2.64 12.39
C VAL A 49 -0.96 2.28 10.92
N LEU A 50 -0.26 3.01 10.06
CA LEU A 50 -0.07 2.62 8.66
C LEU A 50 1.12 1.68 8.54
N VAL A 51 0.96 0.52 7.90
CA VAL A 51 2.04 -0.41 7.54
C VAL A 51 2.29 -0.32 6.03
N VAL A 52 3.54 -0.13 5.61
CA VAL A 52 3.93 0.07 4.18
C VAL A 52 5.29 -0.55 3.85
N GLY A 53 5.55 -0.75 2.56
CA GLY A 53 6.74 -1.41 2.04
C GLY A 53 7.89 -0.51 1.59
N ASP A 54 7.83 0.77 1.94
CA ASP A 54 8.87 1.77 1.65
C ASP A 54 9.11 2.07 0.15
N CYS A 55 8.08 1.97 -0.69
CA CYS A 55 8.22 2.44 -2.07
C CYS A 55 8.19 3.98 -2.11
N PRO A 56 9.20 4.66 -2.67
CA PRO A 56 9.27 6.13 -2.69
C PRO A 56 8.24 6.77 -3.65
N THR A 57 7.58 5.97 -4.47
CA THR A 57 6.52 6.39 -5.40
C THR A 57 5.28 5.52 -5.24
N GLY A 58 4.19 5.90 -5.89
CA GLY A 58 3.00 5.06 -5.94
C GLY A 58 2.20 5.09 -4.63
N ALA A 59 1.47 4.00 -4.39
CA ALA A 59 0.52 3.92 -3.28
C ALA A 59 1.18 4.10 -1.91
N ASP A 60 2.33 3.45 -1.66
CA ASP A 60 3.05 3.53 -0.39
C ASP A 60 3.48 4.96 -0.07
N ALA A 61 4.01 5.69 -1.07
CA ALA A 61 4.42 7.08 -0.91
C ALA A 61 3.25 8.01 -0.60
N ILE A 62 2.13 7.83 -1.32
CA ILE A 62 0.91 8.62 -1.12
C ILE A 62 0.35 8.34 0.27
N ALA A 63 0.21 7.07 0.65
CA ALA A 63 -0.32 6.69 1.96
C ALA A 63 0.56 7.23 3.09
N THR A 64 1.88 7.07 2.99
CA THR A 64 2.85 7.59 3.97
C THR A 64 2.72 9.10 4.13
N ARG A 65 2.61 9.84 3.02
CA ARG A 65 2.44 11.29 3.03
C ARG A 65 1.18 11.73 3.79
N TYR A 66 0.04 11.10 3.53
CA TYR A 66 -1.22 11.44 4.20
C TYR A 66 -1.28 10.97 5.65
N ALA A 67 -0.78 9.77 5.94
CA ALA A 67 -0.68 9.27 7.31
C ALA A 67 0.16 10.21 8.18
N ARG A 68 1.34 10.64 7.72
CA ARG A 68 2.17 11.63 8.42
C ARG A 68 1.45 12.97 8.58
N ARG A 69 0.78 13.47 7.53
CA ARG A 69 0.00 14.70 7.58
C ARG A 69 -1.14 14.64 8.62
N TRP A 70 -1.73 13.47 8.82
CA TRP A 70 -2.81 13.25 9.81
C TRP A 70 -2.31 12.83 11.19
N GLY A 71 -1.00 12.81 11.43
CA GLY A 71 -0.41 12.44 12.71
C GLY A 71 -0.50 10.94 13.04
N TRP A 72 -0.69 10.08 12.03
CA TRP A 72 -0.70 8.63 12.22
C TRP A 72 0.72 8.11 12.43
N ARG A 73 0.84 6.97 13.12
CA ARG A 73 2.10 6.23 13.16
C ARG A 73 2.31 5.53 11.83
N VAL A 74 3.54 5.52 11.32
CA VAL A 74 3.91 4.80 10.10
C VAL A 74 4.97 3.76 10.44
N GLU A 75 4.65 2.50 10.18
CA GLU A 75 5.53 1.35 10.29
C GLU A 75 6.02 0.98 8.89
N VAL A 76 7.31 1.16 8.66
CA VAL A 76 7.94 1.01 7.34
C VAL A 76 8.73 -0.29 7.32
N HIS A 77 8.51 -1.10 6.28
CA HIS A 77 9.22 -2.34 6.03
C HIS A 77 10.01 -2.23 4.72
N THR A 78 11.33 -2.06 4.80
CA THR A 78 12.17 -1.87 3.61
C THR A 78 12.64 -3.21 3.04
N ALA A 79 12.58 -3.38 1.72
CA ALA A 79 13.09 -4.59 1.07
C ALA A 79 14.63 -4.56 0.96
N LEU A 80 15.29 -5.57 1.54
CA LEU A 80 16.76 -5.71 1.52
C LEU A 80 17.28 -6.35 0.22
N TRP A 81 17.21 -5.60 -0.88
CA TRP A 81 17.59 -6.08 -2.23
C TRP A 81 19.04 -6.57 -2.32
N GLY A 82 19.98 -5.90 -1.65
CA GLY A 82 21.39 -6.30 -1.63
C GLY A 82 21.66 -7.62 -0.91
N VAL A 83 20.73 -8.08 -0.06
CA VAL A 83 20.88 -9.31 0.72
C VAL A 83 20.11 -10.47 0.08
N TYR A 84 18.86 -10.24 -0.33
CA TYR A 84 17.97 -11.31 -0.78
C TYR A 84 17.66 -11.27 -2.28
N GLY A 85 18.24 -10.34 -3.03
CA GLY A 85 18.01 -10.18 -4.47
C GLY A 85 16.52 -10.06 -4.81
N SER A 86 16.08 -10.79 -5.82
CA SER A 86 14.68 -10.81 -6.29
C SER A 86 13.67 -11.26 -5.21
N HIS A 87 14.11 -11.97 -4.17
CA HIS A 87 13.26 -12.41 -3.06
C HIS A 87 13.05 -11.36 -1.98
N ALA A 88 13.79 -10.24 -2.00
CA ALA A 88 13.68 -9.18 -0.99
C ALA A 88 12.26 -8.60 -0.91
N GLY A 89 11.64 -8.32 -2.07
CA GLY A 89 10.27 -7.82 -2.13
C GLY A 89 9.24 -8.79 -1.53
N PRO A 90 9.17 -10.05 -2.01
CA PRO A 90 8.28 -11.06 -1.42
C PRO A 90 8.51 -11.34 0.07
N ARG A 91 9.77 -11.37 0.54
CA ARG A 91 10.08 -11.53 1.97
C ARG A 91 9.53 -10.38 2.81
N ARG A 92 9.80 -9.15 2.38
CA ARG A 92 9.25 -7.94 3.00
C ARG A 92 7.71 -7.95 2.98
N ASN A 93 7.08 -8.38 1.89
CA ASN A 93 5.60 -8.52 1.85
C ASN A 93 5.09 -9.47 2.95
N ALA A 94 5.76 -10.61 3.14
CA ALA A 94 5.40 -11.55 4.19
C ALA A 94 5.63 -10.97 5.59
N GLU A 95 6.69 -10.18 5.79
CA GLU A 95 6.95 -9.47 7.07
C GLU A 95 5.84 -8.47 7.40
N MET A 96 5.43 -7.63 6.45
CA MET A 96 4.31 -6.70 6.64
C MET A 96 3.00 -7.40 7.00
N VAL A 97 2.71 -8.54 6.36
CA VAL A 97 1.49 -9.32 6.65
C VAL A 97 1.58 -9.95 8.04
N ARG A 98 2.73 -10.52 8.40
CA ARG A 98 2.96 -11.10 9.74
C ARG A 98 2.92 -10.05 10.85
N ALA A 99 3.19 -8.78 10.55
CA ALA A 99 3.08 -7.69 11.51
C ALA A 99 1.63 -7.43 11.98
N GLY A 100 0.64 -8.13 11.43
CA GLY A 100 -0.73 -8.17 11.94
C GLY A 100 -1.52 -6.90 11.68
N ALA A 101 -1.99 -6.72 10.44
CA ALA A 101 -2.90 -5.64 10.09
C ALA A 101 -4.37 -6.09 10.24
N ASP A 102 -5.24 -5.17 10.66
CA ASP A 102 -6.69 -5.41 10.73
C ASP A 102 -7.34 -5.33 9.33
N ILE A 103 -6.76 -4.51 8.45
CA ILE A 103 -7.22 -4.34 7.07
C ILE A 103 -6.04 -4.11 6.12
N CYS A 104 -6.10 -4.74 4.95
CA CYS A 104 -5.19 -4.53 3.83
C CYS A 104 -5.91 -3.76 2.71
N LEU A 105 -5.37 -2.60 2.33
CA LEU A 105 -5.82 -1.79 1.21
C LEU A 105 -4.85 -1.97 0.03
N VAL A 106 -5.40 -2.40 -1.09
CA VAL A 106 -4.62 -2.82 -2.26
C VAL A 106 -4.91 -1.90 -3.44
N PHE A 107 -3.87 -1.29 -4.01
CA PHE A 107 -4.01 -0.35 -5.13
C PHE A 107 -3.28 -0.86 -6.37
N LEU A 108 -4.04 -1.32 -7.37
CA LEU A 108 -3.55 -1.98 -8.57
C LEU A 108 -3.61 -1.01 -9.76
N ASN A 109 -2.46 -0.69 -10.33
CA ASN A 109 -2.34 -0.04 -11.62
C ASN A 109 -1.58 -0.98 -12.57
N GLU A 110 -2.25 -1.46 -13.61
CA GLU A 110 -1.64 -2.26 -14.67
C GLU A 110 -1.15 -1.32 -15.76
N LEU A 111 0.16 -1.14 -15.85
CA LEU A 111 0.76 -0.31 -16.87
C LEU A 111 1.08 -1.18 -18.09
N ASN A 112 0.55 -0.82 -19.27
CA ASN A 112 0.81 -1.51 -20.54
C ASN A 112 0.57 -3.03 -20.48
N GLY A 113 -0.52 -3.45 -19.83
CA GLY A 113 -0.88 -4.86 -19.66
C GLY A 113 0.06 -5.66 -18.74
N LYS A 114 0.98 -4.99 -18.03
CA LYS A 114 1.88 -5.65 -17.07
C LYS A 114 1.23 -5.67 -15.68
N PRO A 115 1.00 -6.86 -15.09
CA PRO A 115 0.40 -6.96 -13.78
C PRO A 115 1.37 -6.49 -12.69
N SER A 116 0.83 -5.85 -11.66
CA SER A 116 1.59 -5.46 -10.47
C SER A 116 1.91 -6.67 -9.59
N ARG A 117 2.87 -7.50 -10.03
CA ARG A 117 3.22 -8.80 -9.41
C ARG A 117 3.52 -8.68 -7.90
N GLY A 118 4.29 -7.67 -7.50
CA GLY A 118 4.63 -7.44 -6.09
C GLY A 118 3.41 -7.13 -5.23
N THR A 119 2.51 -6.28 -5.73
CA THR A 119 1.24 -5.93 -5.09
C THR A 119 0.31 -7.14 -4.99
N ARG A 120 0.17 -7.90 -6.08
CA ARG A 120 -0.65 -9.12 -6.11
C ARG A 120 -0.13 -10.19 -5.16
N ASN A 121 1.20 -10.32 -5.03
CA ASN A 121 1.82 -11.21 -4.04
C ASN A 121 1.45 -10.80 -2.60
N CYS A 122 1.56 -9.51 -2.25
CA CYS A 122 1.18 -9.03 -0.92
C CYS A 122 -0.33 -9.22 -0.64
N MET A 123 -1.19 -8.89 -1.62
CA MET A 123 -2.64 -9.11 -1.54
C MET A 123 -2.98 -10.58 -1.29
N ARG A 124 -2.30 -11.51 -1.99
CA ARG A 124 -2.50 -12.96 -1.78
C ARG A 124 -2.13 -13.36 -0.35
N LEU A 125 -0.95 -12.96 0.12
CA LEU A 125 -0.48 -13.27 1.48
C LEU A 125 -1.42 -12.70 2.55
N ALA A 126 -1.92 -11.49 2.38
CA ALA A 126 -2.86 -10.88 3.31
C ALA A 126 -4.19 -11.67 3.40
N ARG A 127 -4.73 -12.10 2.26
CA ARG A 127 -5.94 -12.94 2.20
C ARG A 127 -5.73 -14.30 2.85
N GLU A 128 -4.60 -14.94 2.57
CA GLU A 128 -4.23 -16.23 3.18
C GLU A 128 -4.08 -16.13 4.71
N ALA A 129 -3.62 -14.98 5.22
CA ALA A 129 -3.52 -14.70 6.64
C ALA A 129 -4.86 -14.28 7.30
N GLY A 130 -5.97 -14.27 6.56
CA GLY A 130 -7.28 -13.87 7.09
C GLY A 130 -7.46 -12.36 7.28
N ILE A 131 -6.56 -11.53 6.76
CA ILE A 131 -6.67 -10.06 6.87
C ILE A 131 -7.76 -9.57 5.92
N LYS A 132 -8.69 -8.76 6.45
CA LYS A 132 -9.73 -8.13 5.64
C LYS A 132 -9.09 -7.33 4.52
N THR A 133 -9.36 -7.68 3.27
CA THR A 133 -8.65 -7.11 2.12
C THR A 133 -9.62 -6.40 1.18
N LYS A 134 -9.32 -5.14 0.81
CA LYS A 134 -10.06 -4.36 -0.19
C LYS A 134 -9.11 -3.92 -1.31
N ALA A 135 -9.55 -4.03 -2.56
CA ALA A 135 -8.74 -3.70 -3.72
C ALA A 135 -9.40 -2.65 -4.61
N TRP A 136 -8.57 -1.77 -5.19
CA TRP A 136 -8.94 -0.78 -6.18
C TRP A 136 -8.07 -0.95 -7.41
N GLU A 137 -8.69 -0.77 -8.57
CA GLU A 137 -8.01 -0.78 -9.86
C GLU A 137 -7.96 0.66 -10.41
N ALA A 138 -6.87 0.98 -11.10
CA ALA A 138 -6.77 2.20 -11.87
C ALA A 138 -7.80 2.14 -13.01
N THR A 139 -8.56 3.22 -13.18
CA THR A 139 -9.53 3.42 -14.27
C THR A 139 -9.08 4.57 -15.14
#